data_AF-A0A8J7RDA0-F1
#
_entry.id   AF-A0A8J7RDA0-F1
#
_cell.length_a   1.000
_cell.length_b   1.000
_cell.length_c   1.000
_cell.angle_alpha   90.00
_cell.angle_beta   90.00
_cell.angle_gamma   90.00
#
_symmetry.space_group_name_H-M   'P 1'
#
loop_
_entity.id
_entity.type
_entity.pdbx_description
1 polymer ?
#
loop_
_entity_poly.entity_id
_entity_poly.type
_entity_poly.pdbx_seq_one_letter_code
_entity_poly.pdbx_strand_id
1 'polypeptide(L)' 'MPPHEIRKYLYDVAAASELITTFVDGKTFDDYRNDPMLRSAVECQFENVEVVWGIVEKYLSPLRKQVAMMLDEGSS' A
#
# COMPACT_ATOMS: atom_id res chain seq x y z
N MET A 1 10.13 -4.98 12.53
CA MET A 1 8.76 -4.46 12.50
C MET A 1 7.89 -5.37 13.34
N PRO A 2 7.37 -4.90 14.48
CA PRO A 2 6.51 -5.72 15.31
C PRO A 2 5.15 -6.00 14.61
N PRO A 3 4.50 -7.15 14.86
CA PRO A 3 3.30 -7.59 14.13
C PRO A 3 2.11 -6.63 14.15
N HIS A 4 2.05 -5.72 15.13
CA HIS A 4 0.98 -4.72 15.23
C HIS A 4 1.11 -3.60 14.18
N GLU A 5 2.33 -3.31 13.70
CA GLU A 5 2.54 -2.29 12.66
C GLU A 5 2.09 -2.78 11.29
N ILE A 6 2.22 -4.07 10.97
CA ILE A 6 1.73 -4.65 9.70
C ILE A 6 0.24 -4.41 9.54
N ARG A 7 -0.55 -4.71 10.59
CA ARG A 7 -2.00 -4.49 10.58
C ARG A 7 -2.33 -3.03 10.34
N LYS A 8 -1.63 -2.11 11.03
CA LYS A 8 -1.81 -0.67 10.84
C LYS A 8 -1.54 -0.25 9.40
N TYR A 9 -0.43 -0.69 8.80
CA TYR A 9 -0.12 -0.36 7.41
C TYR A 9 -1.15 -0.89 6.41
N LEU A 10 -1.69 -2.09 6.63
CA LEU A 10 -2.77 -2.63 5.79
C LEU A 10 -4.06 -1.79 5.94
N TYR A 11 -4.38 -1.34 7.16
CA TYR A 11 -5.48 -0.41 7.39
C TYR A 11 -5.24 0.94 6.69
N ASP A 12 -4.02 1.48 6.76
CA ASP A 12 -3.67 2.76 6.13
C ASP A 12 -3.84 2.69 4.60
N VAL A 13 -3.43 1.58 3.96
CA VAL A 13 -3.66 1.34 2.51
C VAL A 13 -5.13 1.22 2.16
N ALA A 14 -5.90 0.48 2.96
CA ALA A 14 -7.34 0.32 2.74
C ALA A 14 -8.06 1.67 2.84
N ALA A 15 -7.74 2.45 3.87
CA ALA A 15 -8.30 3.79 4.08
C ALA A 15 -7.92 4.77 2.96
N ALA A 16 -6.65 4.77 2.52
CA ALA A 16 -6.20 5.59 1.39
C ALA A 16 -6.95 5.24 0.10
N SER A 17 -7.18 3.94 -0.16
CA SER A 17 -7.91 3.46 -1.34
C SER A 17 -9.38 3.89 -1.32
N GLU A 18 -10.03 3.84 -0.15
CA GLU A 18 -11.41 4.28 0.04
C GLU A 18 -11.56 5.81 -0.15
N LEU A 19 -10.59 6.58 0.36
CA LEU A 19 -10.54 8.03 0.15
C LEU A 19 -10.36 8.40 -1.32
N ILE A 20 -9.44 7.74 -2.04
CA ILE A 20 -9.26 7.95 -3.48
C ILE A 20 -10.59 7.70 -4.20
N THR A 21 -11.25 6.57 -3.89
CA THR A 21 -12.55 6.20 -4.50
C THR A 21 -13.60 7.29 -4.25
N THR A 22 -13.64 7.84 -3.04
CA THR A 22 -14.56 8.91 -2.66
C THR A 22 -14.26 10.23 -3.40
N PHE A 23 -12.99 10.59 -3.55
CA PHE A 23 -12.60 11.84 -4.22
C PHE A 23 -12.90 11.83 -5.71
N VAL A 24 -12.77 10.68 -6.37
CA VAL A 24 -12.99 10.55 -7.82
C VAL A 24 -14.42 10.14 -8.18
N ASP A 25 -15.29 9.89 -7.21
CA ASP A 25 -16.67 9.48 -7.48
C ASP A 25 -17.44 10.54 -8.28
N GLY A 26 -18.05 10.11 -9.37
CA GLY A 26 -18.72 10.98 -10.33
C GLY A 26 -17.82 11.99 -11.06
N LYS A 27 -16.48 11.91 -10.92
CA LYS A 27 -15.51 12.77 -11.60
C LYS A 27 -14.97 12.11 -12.86
N THR A 28 -14.79 12.91 -13.90
CA THR A 28 -14.06 12.49 -15.09
C THR A 28 -12.56 12.67 -14.89
N PHE A 29 -11.77 12.08 -15.78
CA PHE A 29 -10.33 12.32 -15.79
C PHE A 29 -9.97 13.79 -16.09
N ASP A 30 -10.78 14.49 -16.89
CA ASP A 30 -10.58 15.91 -17.15
C ASP A 30 -10.86 16.76 -15.91
N ASP A 31 -11.85 16.40 -15.09
CA ASP A 31 -12.09 17.05 -13.78
C ASP A 31 -10.87 16.89 -12.87
N TYR A 32 -10.33 15.66 -12.78
CA TYR A 32 -9.09 15.39 -12.03
C TYR A 32 -7.91 16.23 -12.55
N ARG A 33 -7.73 16.32 -13.88
CA ARG A 33 -6.60 17.02 -14.48
C ARG A 33 -6.66 18.53 -14.25
N ASN A 34 -7.87 19.09 -14.30
CA ASN A 34 -8.11 20.52 -14.26
C ASN A 34 -8.39 21.07 -12.85
N ASP A 35 -8.56 20.20 -11.84
CA ASP A 35 -8.69 20.57 -10.44
C ASP A 35 -7.40 20.21 -9.65
N PRO A 36 -6.52 21.18 -9.38
CA PRO A 36 -5.28 20.95 -8.64
C PRO A 36 -5.49 20.42 -7.21
N MET A 37 -6.63 20.73 -6.58
CA MET A 37 -6.92 20.27 -5.23
C MET A 37 -7.31 18.79 -5.25
N LEU A 38 -8.17 18.39 -6.20
CA LEU A 38 -8.53 16.99 -6.40
C LEU A 38 -7.28 16.15 -6.74
N ARG A 39 -6.43 16.65 -7.65
CA ARG A 39 -5.18 15.97 -7.99
C ARG A 39 -4.28 15.78 -6.79
N SER A 40 -4.02 16.84 -6.03
CA SER A 40 -3.17 16.79 -4.83
C SER A 40 -3.73 15.83 -3.78
N ALA A 41 -5.05 15.82 -3.56
CA ALA A 41 -5.70 14.93 -2.61
C ALA A 41 -5.53 13.45 -2.99
N VAL A 42 -5.66 13.12 -4.27
CA VAL A 42 -5.48 11.76 -4.81
C VAL A 42 -4.01 11.33 -4.78
N GLU A 43 -3.09 12.18 -5.23
CA GLU A 43 -1.64 11.89 -5.24
C GLU A 43 -1.10 11.66 -3.82
N CYS A 44 -1.55 12.43 -2.83
CA CYS A 44 -1.19 12.25 -1.42
C CYS A 44 -1.63 10.88 -0.88
N GLN A 45 -2.79 10.36 -1.29
CA GLN A 45 -3.20 9.01 -0.90
C GLN A 45 -2.34 7.93 -1.56
N PHE A 46 -1.94 8.12 -2.82
CA PHE A 46 -1.05 7.19 -3.52
C PHE A 46 0.34 7.11 -2.87
N GLU A 47 0.91 8.22 -2.41
CA GLU A 47 2.19 8.22 -1.67
C GLU A 47 2.13 7.32 -0.42
N ASN A 48 1.02 7.35 0.33
CA ASN A 48 0.83 6.46 1.47
C ASN A 48 0.81 4.97 1.06
N VAL A 49 0.16 4.65 -0.07
CA VAL A 49 0.09 3.28 -0.60
C VAL A 49 1.47 2.79 -1.06
N GLU A 50 2.25 3.62 -1.74
CA GLU A 50 3.61 3.30 -2.19
C GLU A 50 4.57 3.05 -1.02
N VAL A 51 4.52 3.89 0.02
CA VAL A 51 5.34 3.72 1.23
C VAL A 51 5.06 2.37 1.89
N VAL A 52 3.79 1.99 2.03
CA VAL A 52 3.41 0.70 2.63
C VAL A 52 3.86 -0.46 1.74
N TRP A 53 3.66 -0.38 0.43
CA TRP A 53 4.11 -1.43 -0.49
C TRP A 53 5.62 -1.65 -0.41
N GLY A 54 6.42 -0.58 -0.34
CA GLY A 54 7.87 -0.68 -0.16
C GLY A 54 8.28 -1.35 1.15
N ILE A 55 7.54 -1.13 2.23
CA ILE A 55 7.73 -1.82 3.52
C ILE A 55 7.42 -3.32 3.37
N VAL A 56 6.29 -3.65 2.72
CA VAL A 56 5.90 -5.05 2.47
C VAL A 56 6.98 -5.77 1.66
N GLU A 57 7.45 -5.19 0.56
CA GLU A 57 8.51 -5.79 -0.26
C GLU A 57 9.82 -5.96 0.51
N LYS A 58 10.22 -4.94 1.28
CA LYS A 58 11.48 -4.96 2.02
C LYS A 58 11.53 -6.02 3.11
N TYR A 59 10.41 -6.28 3.80
CA TYR A 59 10.41 -7.16 4.97
C TYR A 59 9.73 -8.50 4.71
N LEU A 60 8.61 -8.52 3.99
CA LEU A 60 7.81 -9.74 3.80
C LEU A 60 8.42 -10.67 2.74
N SER A 61 8.96 -10.13 1.65
CA SER A 61 9.54 -10.95 0.58
C SER A 61 10.82 -11.69 1.01
N PRO A 62 11.80 -11.05 1.69
CA PRO A 62 12.95 -11.77 2.22
C PRO A 62 12.57 -12.78 3.30
N LEU A 63 11.61 -12.43 4.17
CA LEU A 63 11.14 -13.34 5.21
C LEU A 63 10.50 -14.59 4.62
N ARG A 64 9.65 -14.45 3.59
CA ARG A 64 9.07 -15.60 2.87
C ARG A 64 10.15 -16.50 2.28
N LYS A 65 11.21 -15.92 1.69
CA LYS A 65 12.34 -16.69 1.15
C LYS A 65 13.09 -17.44 2.26
N GLN A 66 13.38 -16.78 3.37
CA GLN A 66 14.06 -17.40 4.51
C GLN A 66 13.25 -18.55 5.10
N VAL A 67 11.94 -18.36 5.30
CA VAL A 67 11.05 -19.43 5.77
C VAL A 67 11.02 -20.60 4.79
N ALA A 68 10.96 -20.34 3.48
CA ALA A 68 11.01 -21.39 2.47
C ALA A 68 12.34 -22.18 2.52
N MET A 69 13.48 -21.50 2.64
CA MET A 69 14.78 -22.16 2.75
C MET A 69 14.89 -23.02 4.01
N MET A 70 14.38 -22.55 5.15
CA MET A 70 14.37 -23.32 6.41
C MET A 70 13.49 -24.58 6.33
N LEU A 71 12.39 -24.53 5.56
CA LEU A 71 11.52 -25.68 5.33
C LEU A 71 12.15 -26.70 4.37
N ASP A 72 12.90 -26.25 3.36
CA ASP A 72 13.63 -27.11 2.43
C ASP A 72 14.85 -27.79 3.10
N GLU A 73 15.57 -27.09 3.99
CA GLU A 73 16.72 -27.63 4.73
C GLU A 73 16.34 -28.68 5.79
N GLY A 74 15.10 -28.67 6.28
CA GLY A 74 14.59 -29.67 7.24
C GLY A 74 14.13 -30.99 6.64
N SER A 75 14.24 -31.15 5.31
CA SER A 75 13.78 -32.32 4.55
C SER A 75 14.92 -33.27 4.11
N SER A 76 16.10 -33.22 4.75
CA SER A 76 17.25 -34.12 4.50
C SER A 76 17.69 -34.89 5.73
#